data_AF-H6T4D9-F1
#
_entry.id   AF-H6T4D9-F1
#
_cell.length_a   1.000
_cell.length_b   1.000
_cell.length_c   1.000
_cell.angle_alpha   90.00
_cell.angle_beta   90.00
_cell.angle_gamma   90.00
#
_symmetry.space_group_name_H-M   'P 1'
#
loop_
_entity.id
_entity.type
_entity.pdbx_description
1 polymer ?
#
loop_
_entity_poly.entity_id
_entity_poly.type
_entity_poly.pdbx_seq_one_letter_code
_entity_poly.pdbx_strand_id
1 'polypeptide(L)'
;IVKWNVAAAIAQFKGDKAAKVVLDRVDVHYQPGHGYASMGETKEADGKYFNSGNKFSKDRFLPVGPLHSETEQLIDITGDKMVIVSDHTAYPEPHDAIIVRRDLVKTRQIYNMDDFPNKVTAENAGIT
;
A
#
# COMPACT_ATOMS: atom_id res chain seq x y z
N ILE A 1 -6.58 -12.17 3.57
CA ILE A 1 -6.82 -11.02 4.48
C ILE A 1 -8.13 -11.23 5.23
N VAL A 2 -8.21 -10.81 6.50
CA VAL A 2 -9.41 -10.93 7.35
C VAL A 2 -9.92 -9.52 7.68
N LYS A 3 -11.19 -9.24 7.33
CA LYS A 3 -11.90 -8.01 7.73
C LYS A 3 -12.62 -8.27 9.04
N TRP A 4 -12.35 -7.46 10.06
CA TRP A 4 -12.93 -7.62 11.39
C TRP A 4 -13.25 -6.27 12.02
N ASN A 5 -14.18 -6.27 12.97
CA ASN A 5 -14.63 -5.07 13.66
C ASN A 5 -14.05 -5.00 15.08
N VAL A 6 -13.35 -3.90 15.39
CA VAL A 6 -12.68 -3.70 16.69
C VAL A 6 -13.68 -3.58 17.84
N ALA A 7 -14.79 -2.85 17.67
CA ALA A 7 -15.79 -2.69 18.72
C ALA A 7 -16.49 -4.01 19.04
N ALA A 8 -16.81 -4.81 18.01
CA ALA A 8 -17.33 -6.16 18.19
C ALA A 8 -16.32 -7.07 18.89
N ALA A 9 -15.03 -6.98 18.57
CA ALA A 9 -13.98 -7.74 19.25
C ALA A 9 -13.89 -7.38 20.74
N ILE A 10 -13.99 -6.08 21.08
CA ILE A 10 -14.02 -5.61 22.46
C ILE A 10 -15.27 -6.11 23.19
N ALA A 11 -16.45 -6.06 22.54
CA ALA A 11 -17.70 -6.58 23.12
C ALA A 11 -17.62 -8.08 23.38
N GLN A 12 -17.10 -8.84 22.41
CA GLN A 12 -16.88 -10.28 22.54
C GLN A 12 -15.94 -10.60 23.70
N PHE A 13 -14.84 -9.86 23.83
CA PHE A 13 -13.90 -9.99 24.93
C PHE A 13 -14.54 -9.71 26.30
N LYS A 14 -15.50 -8.78 26.37
CA LYS A 14 -16.29 -8.47 27.58
C LYS A 14 -17.41 -9.48 27.88
N GLY A 15 -17.55 -10.53 27.07
CA GLY A 15 -18.49 -11.62 27.32
C GLY A 15 -19.71 -11.66 26.40
N ASP A 16 -19.85 -10.74 25.45
CA ASP A 16 -20.91 -10.81 24.45
C ASP A 16 -20.59 -11.90 23.40
N LYS A 17 -21.10 -13.11 23.66
CA LYS A 17 -20.91 -14.27 22.78
C LYS A 17 -21.63 -14.13 21.42
N ALA A 18 -22.55 -13.18 21.27
CA ALA A 18 -23.28 -12.96 20.03
C ALA A 18 -22.58 -11.97 19.08
N ALA A 19 -21.55 -11.25 19.56
CA ALA A 19 -20.83 -10.28 18.75
C ALA A 19 -20.15 -10.92 17.53
N LYS A 20 -20.48 -10.42 16.33
CA LYS A 20 -19.88 -10.85 15.07
C LYS A 20 -18.58 -10.09 14.78
N VAL A 21 -17.45 -10.68 15.16
CA VAL A 21 -16.12 -10.04 15.02
C VAL A 21 -15.58 -10.10 13.59
N VAL A 22 -15.57 -11.30 13.00
CA VAL A 22 -15.09 -11.51 11.62
C VAL A 22 -16.23 -11.19 10.66
N LEU A 23 -16.00 -10.19 9.80
CA LEU A 23 -16.99 -9.71 8.84
C LEU A 23 -16.80 -10.38 7.48
N ASP A 24 -15.54 -10.56 7.08
CA ASP A 24 -15.21 -11.15 5.78
C ASP A 24 -13.79 -11.73 5.75
N ARG A 25 -13.52 -12.59 4.76
CA ARG A 25 -12.20 -13.13 4.45
C ARG A 25 -12.03 -13.17 2.94
N VAL A 26 -10.85 -12.76 2.47
CA VAL A 26 -10.48 -12.82 1.06
C VAL A 26 -9.14 -13.53 0.94
N ASP A 27 -9.06 -14.50 0.04
CA ASP A 27 -7.83 -15.21 -0.26
C ASP A 27 -6.91 -14.32 -1.09
N VAL A 28 -5.65 -14.23 -0.69
CA VAL A 28 -4.61 -13.43 -1.35
C VAL A 28 -3.44 -14.31 -1.75
N HIS A 29 -2.70 -13.89 -2.77
CA HIS A 29 -1.80 -14.74 -3.53
C HIS A 29 -0.41 -14.09 -3.63
N TYR A 30 0.60 -14.60 -2.92
CA TYR A 30 0.56 -15.55 -1.81
C TYR A 30 1.44 -15.10 -0.65
N GLN A 31 1.14 -15.61 0.55
CA GLN A 31 1.86 -15.30 1.80
C GLN A 31 1.92 -13.78 2.04
N PRO A 32 0.79 -13.16 2.41
CA PRO A 32 0.75 -11.73 2.68
C PRO A 32 1.70 -11.35 3.83
N GLY A 33 2.45 -10.28 3.63
CA GLY A 33 3.21 -9.58 4.66
C GLY A 33 2.41 -8.40 5.20
N HIS A 34 2.88 -7.18 4.94
CA HIS A 34 2.14 -5.98 5.30
C HIS A 34 0.95 -5.76 4.36
N GLY A 35 -0.01 -4.97 4.83
CA GLY A 35 -1.04 -4.41 3.98
C GLY A 35 -1.45 -3.03 4.46
N TYR A 36 -1.83 -2.18 3.51
CA TYR A 36 -1.95 -0.76 3.72
C TYR A 36 -3.21 -0.22 3.04
N ALA A 37 -3.93 0.65 3.74
CA ALA A 37 -5.18 1.25 3.27
C ALA A 37 -4.96 2.67 2.74
N SER A 38 -5.83 3.10 1.81
CA SER A 38 -5.85 4.49 1.35
C SER A 38 -6.04 5.46 2.50
N MET A 39 -5.05 6.35 2.68
CA MET A 39 -4.94 7.28 3.81
C MET A 39 -4.97 6.62 5.20
N GLY A 40 -4.69 5.31 5.28
CA GLY A 40 -4.98 4.46 6.46
C GLY A 40 -4.22 4.82 7.74
N GLU A 41 -3.04 5.44 7.61
CA GLU A 41 -2.21 5.87 8.75
C GLU A 41 -2.42 7.35 9.09
N THR A 42 -3.57 7.91 8.70
CA THR A 42 -3.93 9.31 8.93
C THR A 42 -5.33 9.41 9.55
N LYS A 43 -5.72 10.62 9.94
CA LYS A 43 -7.11 10.92 10.37
C LYS A 43 -8.10 10.93 9.20
N GLU A 44 -7.62 10.80 7.97
CA GLU A 44 -8.39 10.90 6.73
C GLU A 44 -8.54 9.53 6.02
N ALA A 45 -8.41 8.42 6.75
CA ALA A 45 -8.65 7.08 6.22
C ALA A 45 -10.03 7.02 5.53
N ASP A 46 -10.05 6.67 4.24
CA ASP A 46 -11.23 6.85 3.38
C ASP A 46 -12.05 5.57 3.16
N GLY A 47 -11.51 4.42 3.59
CA GLY A 47 -12.18 3.12 3.47
C GLY A 47 -12.41 2.65 2.03
N LYS A 48 -11.63 3.14 1.05
CA LYS A 48 -11.81 2.78 -0.36
C LYS A 48 -11.00 1.58 -0.79
N TYR A 49 -9.69 1.63 -0.55
CA TYR A 49 -8.76 0.61 -1.00
C TYR A 49 -7.92 0.07 0.15
N PHE A 50 -7.62 -1.22 0.07
CA PHE A 50 -6.59 -1.89 0.83
C PHE A 50 -5.68 -2.61 -0.16
N ASN A 51 -4.38 -2.58 0.06
CA ASN A 51 -3.44 -3.33 -0.74
C ASN A 51 -2.73 -4.37 0.12
N SER A 52 -2.63 -5.60 -0.38
CA SER A 52 -1.93 -6.72 0.26
C SER A 52 -0.58 -6.95 -0.41
N GLY A 53 0.51 -6.73 0.32
CA GLY A 53 1.88 -7.00 -0.15
C GLY A 53 2.24 -8.46 0.09
N ASN A 54 2.25 -9.26 -0.98
CA ASN A 54 2.40 -10.71 -0.90
C ASN A 54 3.79 -11.17 -1.35
N LYS A 55 4.39 -12.09 -0.57
CA LYS A 55 5.82 -12.47 -0.68
C LYS A 55 6.14 -13.51 -1.74
N PHE A 56 5.14 -14.20 -2.29
CA PHE A 56 5.35 -15.15 -3.39
C PHE A 56 4.29 -14.96 -4.47
N SER A 57 4.70 -14.80 -5.72
CA SER A 57 3.77 -14.71 -6.86
C SER A 57 3.42 -16.06 -7.48
N LYS A 58 4.32 -17.05 -7.46
CA LYS A 58 4.09 -18.39 -8.03
C LYS A 58 3.49 -18.33 -9.45
N ASP A 59 2.24 -18.76 -9.60
CA ASP A 59 1.49 -18.91 -10.84
C ASP A 59 0.65 -17.67 -11.21
N ARG A 60 0.76 -16.56 -10.47
CA ARG A 60 0.00 -15.33 -10.76
C ARG A 60 0.42 -14.61 -12.03
N PHE A 61 1.66 -14.82 -12.49
CA PHE A 61 2.24 -14.14 -13.65
C PHE A 61 2.92 -15.12 -14.61
N LEU A 62 3.28 -14.63 -15.79
CA LEU A 62 4.12 -15.39 -16.73
C LEU A 62 5.45 -15.76 -16.07
N PRO A 63 5.96 -16.99 -16.29
CA PRO A 63 7.22 -17.42 -15.69
C PRO A 63 8.41 -16.63 -16.25
N VAL A 64 9.26 -16.14 -15.35
CA VAL A 64 10.42 -15.28 -15.68
C VAL A 64 11.77 -15.87 -15.24
N GLY A 65 11.79 -17.16 -14.91
CA GLY A 65 12.98 -17.87 -14.43
C GLY A 65 12.94 -18.14 -12.92
N PRO A 66 14.09 -18.47 -12.30
CA PRO A 66 14.12 -18.89 -10.89
C PRO A 66 13.71 -17.80 -9.90
N LEU A 67 14.00 -16.54 -10.20
CA LEU A 67 13.63 -15.39 -9.38
C LEU A 67 12.33 -14.79 -9.89
N HIS A 68 11.25 -14.98 -9.13
CA HIS A 68 9.95 -14.40 -9.42
C HIS A 68 9.81 -13.06 -8.70
N SER A 69 8.95 -12.17 -9.22
CA SER A 69 8.57 -10.95 -8.50
C SER A 69 7.61 -11.25 -7.33
N GLU A 70 7.44 -10.31 -6.43
CA GLU A 70 6.34 -10.30 -5.46
C GLU A 70 5.01 -9.95 -6.14
N THR A 71 3.90 -10.00 -5.39
CA THR A 71 2.55 -9.64 -5.86
C THR A 71 1.94 -8.60 -4.94
N GLU A 72 1.59 -7.45 -5.49
CA GLU A 72 0.78 -6.43 -4.82
C GLU A 72 -0.66 -6.56 -5.30
N GLN A 73 -1.57 -6.91 -4.39
CA GLN A 73 -2.99 -7.08 -4.72
C GLN A 73 -3.81 -5.92 -4.19
N LEU A 74 -4.43 -5.16 -5.09
CA LEU A 74 -5.35 -4.09 -4.75
C LEU A 74 -6.74 -4.69 -4.48
N ILE A 75 -7.33 -4.29 -3.35
CA ILE A 75 -8.61 -4.78 -2.85
C ILE A 75 -9.53 -3.59 -2.63
N ASP A 76 -10.69 -3.61 -3.27
CA ASP A 76 -11.80 -2.69 -2.98
C ASP A 76 -12.44 -3.11 -1.65
N ILE A 77 -12.51 -2.16 -0.72
CA ILE A 77 -13.07 -2.35 0.62
C ILE A 77 -14.26 -1.42 0.90
N THR A 78 -14.80 -0.76 -0.13
CA THR A 78 -15.94 0.17 -0.02
C THR A 78 -17.25 -0.51 0.40
N GLY A 79 -17.41 -1.78 0.02
CA GLY A 79 -18.60 -2.58 0.33
C GLY A 79 -18.45 -3.43 1.60
N ASP A 80 -19.50 -4.21 1.89
CA ASP A 80 -19.49 -5.19 2.97
C ASP A 80 -18.44 -6.28 2.73
N LYS A 81 -18.32 -6.71 1.47
CA LYS A 81 -17.37 -7.73 0.99
C LYS A 81 -16.14 -7.10 0.36
N MET A 82 -14.98 -7.70 0.63
CA MET A 82 -13.72 -7.34 0.00
C MET A 82 -13.66 -7.93 -1.41
N VAL A 83 -13.20 -7.16 -2.39
CA VAL A 83 -13.08 -7.60 -3.79
C VAL A 83 -11.67 -7.33 -4.28
N ILE A 84 -10.94 -8.36 -4.70
CA ILE A 84 -9.66 -8.18 -5.39
C ILE A 84 -9.96 -7.56 -6.76
N VAL A 85 -9.35 -6.41 -7.04
CA VAL A 85 -9.55 -5.68 -8.30
C VAL A 85 -8.34 -5.72 -9.22
N SER A 86 -7.14 -5.97 -8.69
CA SER A 86 -5.94 -6.13 -9.53
C SER A 86 -4.80 -6.85 -8.81
N ASP A 87 -3.96 -7.52 -9.60
CA ASP A 87 -2.66 -8.03 -9.21
C ASP A 87 -1.58 -7.28 -9.99
N HIS A 88 -0.55 -6.81 -9.30
CA HIS A 88 0.61 -6.15 -9.91
C HIS A 88 1.91 -6.79 -9.45
N THR A 89 2.89 -6.84 -10.35
CA THR A 89 4.25 -7.26 -10.00
C THR A 89 4.92 -6.17 -9.16
N ALA A 90 5.77 -6.59 -8.23
CA ALA A 90 6.58 -5.70 -7.41
C ALA A 90 7.99 -6.27 -7.20
N TYR A 91 9.03 -5.41 -7.19
CA TYR A 91 10.43 -5.84 -7.09
C TYR A 91 11.37 -4.76 -6.54
N PRO A 92 12.43 -5.12 -5.78
CA PRO A 92 12.59 -6.37 -5.04
C PRO A 92 11.93 -6.25 -3.66
N GLU A 93 10.92 -7.08 -3.41
CA GLU A 93 10.23 -7.24 -2.13
C GLU A 93 9.91 -5.94 -1.38
N PRO A 94 8.96 -5.10 -1.84
CA PRO A 94 8.46 -4.01 -1.01
C PRO A 94 7.95 -4.56 0.33
N HIS A 95 8.41 -3.91 1.40
CA HIS A 95 8.03 -4.31 2.75
C HIS A 95 6.76 -3.61 3.20
N ASP A 96 6.64 -2.31 2.89
CA ASP A 96 5.54 -1.47 3.34
C ASP A 96 5.30 -0.31 2.39
N ALA A 97 4.12 0.30 2.48
CA ALA A 97 3.79 1.51 1.72
C ALA A 97 2.65 2.31 2.36
N ILE A 98 2.51 3.55 1.90
CA ILE A 98 1.35 4.40 2.19
C ILE A 98 0.70 4.86 0.88
N ILE A 99 -0.61 5.06 0.93
CA ILE A 99 -1.39 5.57 -0.20
C ILE A 99 -1.92 6.96 0.19
N VAL A 100 -1.48 7.99 -0.53
CA VAL A 100 -1.79 9.40 -0.22
C VAL A 100 -2.65 10.01 -1.33
N ARG A 101 -3.64 10.84 -0.95
CA ARG A 101 -4.45 11.57 -1.92
C ARG A 101 -3.59 12.55 -2.72
N ARG A 102 -3.80 12.58 -4.04
CA ARG A 102 -3.02 13.45 -4.95
C ARG A 102 -3.08 14.94 -4.62
N ASP A 103 -4.17 15.43 -3.99
CA ASP A 103 -4.33 16.84 -3.69
C ASP A 103 -3.41 17.32 -2.57
N LEU A 104 -2.92 16.40 -1.72
CA LEU A 104 -1.98 16.67 -0.63
C LEU A 104 -0.52 16.77 -1.11
N VAL A 105 -0.17 16.16 -2.24
CA VAL A 105 1.20 16.16 -2.76
C VAL A 105 1.32 17.19 -3.88
N LYS A 106 2.13 18.24 -3.64
CA LYS A 106 2.50 19.22 -4.67
C LYS A 106 3.93 18.97 -5.11
N THR A 107 4.10 18.52 -6.34
CA THR A 107 5.42 18.30 -6.94
C THR A 107 5.89 19.55 -7.68
N ARG A 108 7.21 19.73 -7.77
CA ARG A 108 7.84 20.72 -8.63
C ARG A 108 8.18 20.06 -9.98
N GLN A 109 7.87 20.73 -11.09
CA GLN A 109 8.14 20.19 -12.43
C GLN A 109 9.59 20.41 -12.90
N ILE A 110 10.17 21.57 -12.57
CA ILE A 110 11.51 21.97 -12.99
C ILE A 110 12.24 22.48 -11.76
N TYR A 111 13.46 21.99 -11.53
CA TYR A 111 14.31 22.47 -10.44
C TYR A 111 14.88 23.86 -10.76
N ASN A 112 15.05 24.70 -9.74
CA ASN A 112 15.90 25.87 -9.90
C ASN A 112 17.35 25.40 -9.85
N MET A 113 18.19 25.88 -10.78
CA MET A 113 19.63 25.60 -10.73
C MET A 113 20.24 26.02 -9.39
N ASP A 114 19.66 27.05 -8.77
CA ASP A 114 20.06 27.53 -7.45
C ASP A 114 19.85 26.55 -6.29
N ASP A 115 18.99 25.54 -6.47
CA ASP A 115 18.71 24.51 -5.45
C ASP A 115 19.75 23.38 -5.47
N PHE A 116 20.60 23.31 -6.51
CA PHE A 116 21.64 22.29 -6.61
C PHE A 116 22.81 22.64 -5.67
N PRO A 117 23.23 21.73 -4.76
CA PRO A 117 24.32 22.02 -3.83
C PRO A 117 25.64 22.42 -4.50
N ASN A 118 25.87 21.96 -5.73
CA ASN A 118 27.08 22.26 -6.52
C ASN A 118 26.76 23.15 -7.73
N LYS A 119 25.84 24.11 -7.58
CA LYS A 119 25.47 25.04 -8.64
C LYS A 119 26.68 25.81 -9.18
N VAL A 120 26.73 25.96 -10.49
CA VAL A 120 27.72 26.82 -11.17
C VAL A 120 27.09 28.22 -11.32
N THR A 121 27.72 29.21 -10.71
CA THR A 121 27.38 30.64 -10.78
C THR A 121 28.52 31.39 -11.45
N ALA A 122 28.30 32.65 -11.83
CA ALA A 122 29.35 33.48 -12.41
C ALA A 122 30.57 33.59 -11.46
N GLU A 123 30.33 33.61 -10.15
CA GLU A 123 31.35 33.75 -9.11
C GLU A 123 32.20 32.48 -8.93
N ASN A 124 31.69 31.30 -9.30
CA ASN A 124 32.38 30.02 -9.08
C ASN A 124 32.64 29.22 -10.37
N ALA A 125 32.34 29.80 -11.53
CA ALA A 125 32.53 29.16 -12.84
C ALA A 125 34.00 28.91 -13.21
N GLY A 126 34.96 29.48 -12.48
CA GLY A 126 36.39 29.33 -12.77
C GLY A 126 36.81 29.99 -14.09
N ILE A 127 35.98 30.87 -14.64
CA ILE A 127 36.26 31.67 -15.84
C ILE A 127 36.72 33.05 -15.34
N THR A 128 38.02 33.32 -15.42
CA THR A 128 38.63 34.65 -15.22
C THR A 128 38.82 35.37 -16.55
#